data_AF-A0A7C5SJD4-F1
#
_entry.id   AF-A0A7C5SJD4-F1
#
_cell.length_a   1.000
_cell.length_b   1.000
_cell.length_c   1.000
_cell.angle_alpha   90.00
_cell.angle_beta   90.00
_cell.angle_gamma   90.00
#
_symmetry.space_group_name_H-M   'P 1'
#
loop_
_entity.id
_entity.type
_entity.pdbx_description
1 polymer ?
#
loop_
_entity_poly.entity_id
_entity_poly.type
_entity_poly.pdbx_seq_one_letter_code
_entity_poly.pdbx_strand_id
1 'polypeptide(L)'
;MGLCSRFTCMRCSDCCYFSDLRDMPVLLPHEVYYYKILAEHLGVKLEFTRLESGLYRWVIRGYCSFYDHSTKSCRIHSEKPIACRMFPLLLDVSGNKLMVSSQCSWVKKCSQGVMSISSSEDVASLFPGEYEALCELLTILYGVESIMAVAVKSNNIEVTLSVLGEKCSVIRVLESNIVKDLYLLLLADCTSD
;
A
#
# COMPACT_ATOMS: atom_id res chain seq x y z
N MET A 1 3.10 -31.67 -5.88
CA MET A 1 3.81 -30.52 -5.25
C MET A 1 3.90 -29.42 -6.29
N GLY A 2 3.32 -28.23 -6.18
CA GLY A 2 2.33 -27.68 -5.25
C GLY A 2 1.77 -26.40 -5.91
N LEU A 3 0.47 -26.33 -6.17
CA LEU A 3 -0.17 -25.23 -6.93
C LEU A 3 -0.13 -23.86 -6.21
N CYS A 4 0.43 -23.80 -4.99
CA CYS A 4 0.23 -22.73 -4.02
C CYS A 4 1.53 -22.33 -3.30
N SER A 5 2.68 -22.43 -3.96
CA SER A 5 3.98 -22.04 -3.38
C SER A 5 4.34 -20.57 -3.60
N ARG A 6 3.74 -19.92 -4.60
CA ARG A 6 3.95 -18.51 -4.94
C ARG A 6 2.69 -17.94 -5.59
N PHE A 7 2.32 -16.73 -5.23
CA PHE A 7 1.17 -16.02 -5.76
C PHE A 7 1.29 -15.84 -7.26
N THR A 8 0.17 -16.01 -7.96
CA THR A 8 0.04 -15.69 -9.37
C THR A 8 -1.35 -15.14 -9.62
N CYS A 9 -1.42 -13.90 -10.12
CA CYS A 9 -2.69 -13.29 -10.48
C CYS A 9 -3.35 -14.08 -11.62
N MET A 10 -4.53 -14.65 -11.35
CA MET A 10 -5.28 -15.45 -12.33
C MET A 10 -6.06 -14.61 -13.36
N ARG A 11 -5.96 -13.27 -13.30
CA ARG A 11 -6.72 -12.34 -14.16
C ARG A 11 -8.23 -12.62 -14.17
N CYS A 12 -8.77 -12.97 -13.01
CA CYS A 12 -10.16 -13.42 -12.83
C CYS A 12 -11.21 -12.30 -12.79
N SER A 13 -10.81 -11.03 -12.89
CA SER A 13 -11.65 -9.82 -12.76
C SER A 13 -12.24 -9.51 -11.38
N ASP A 14 -12.17 -10.43 -10.42
CA ASP A 14 -12.78 -10.26 -9.10
C ASP A 14 -12.29 -9.00 -8.36
N CYS A 15 -11.01 -8.68 -8.45
CA CYS A 15 -10.42 -7.49 -7.82
C CYS A 15 -10.72 -6.18 -8.55
N CYS A 16 -11.38 -6.24 -9.71
CA CYS A 16 -11.75 -5.06 -10.49
C CYS A 16 -13.20 -4.63 -10.23
N TYR A 17 -13.98 -5.38 -9.46
CA TYR A 17 -15.37 -5.05 -9.15
C TYR A 17 -15.52 -4.60 -7.69
N PHE A 18 -16.22 -3.49 -7.48
CA PHE A 18 -16.41 -2.85 -6.18
C PHE A 18 -17.87 -2.53 -5.93
N SER A 19 -18.38 -2.97 -4.78
CA SER A 19 -19.73 -2.66 -4.28
C SER A 19 -19.74 -1.90 -2.95
N ASP A 20 -18.61 -1.88 -2.24
CA ASP A 20 -18.46 -1.22 -0.94
C ASP A 20 -17.30 -0.22 -1.00
N LEU A 21 -17.50 0.97 -0.41
CA LEU A 21 -16.48 2.02 -0.34
C LEU A 21 -15.23 1.59 0.43
N ARG A 22 -15.36 0.64 1.36
CA ARG A 22 -14.26 0.14 2.20
C ARG A 22 -13.26 -0.72 1.41
N ASP A 23 -13.72 -1.35 0.34
CA ASP A 23 -12.91 -2.23 -0.51
C ASP A 23 -12.20 -1.48 -1.64
N MET A 24 -12.54 -0.19 -1.84
CA MET A 24 -12.01 0.61 -2.92
C MET A 24 -10.56 1.02 -2.69
N PRO A 25 -9.74 1.11 -3.75
CA PRO A 25 -8.32 1.42 -3.61
C PRO A 25 -8.07 2.78 -2.96
N VAL A 26 -7.07 2.85 -2.09
CA VAL A 26 -6.55 4.08 -1.50
C VAL A 26 -5.22 4.42 -2.18
N LEU A 27 -5.13 5.63 -2.72
CA LEU A 27 -4.03 6.11 -3.52
C LEU A 27 -3.27 7.22 -2.81
N LEU A 28 -1.99 7.33 -3.15
CA LEU A 28 -1.14 8.45 -2.78
C LEU A 28 -1.53 9.71 -3.58
N PRO A 29 -1.26 10.92 -3.06
CA PRO A 29 -1.59 12.17 -3.76
C PRO A 29 -1.01 12.26 -5.17
N HIS A 30 0.23 11.81 -5.38
CA HIS A 30 0.89 11.86 -6.70
C HIS A 30 0.28 10.84 -7.68
N GLU A 31 -0.17 9.68 -7.19
CA GLU A 31 -0.87 8.69 -8.03
C GLU A 31 -2.16 9.28 -8.58
N VAL A 32 -2.94 10.01 -7.77
CA VAL A 32 -4.18 10.66 -8.23
C VAL A 32 -3.91 11.61 -9.40
N TYR A 33 -2.82 12.38 -9.35
CA TYR A 33 -2.44 13.27 -10.44
C TYR A 33 -2.15 12.49 -11.73
N TYR A 34 -1.33 11.45 -11.63
CA TYR A 34 -1.01 10.57 -12.76
C TYR A 34 -2.27 9.93 -13.36
N TYR A 35 -3.17 9.36 -12.54
CA TYR A 35 -4.38 8.70 -13.05
C TYR A 35 -5.40 9.66 -13.62
N LYS A 36 -5.46 10.92 -13.18
CA LYS A 36 -6.30 11.94 -13.83
C LYS A 36 -5.84 12.18 -15.28
N ILE A 37 -4.54 12.35 -15.49
CA ILE A 37 -3.96 12.52 -16.83
C ILE A 37 -4.22 11.28 -17.68
N LEU A 38 -3.96 10.08 -17.13
CA LEU A 38 -4.19 8.83 -17.85
C LEU A 38 -5.66 8.64 -18.22
N ALA A 39 -6.58 9.00 -17.31
CA ALA A 39 -8.01 8.92 -17.55
C ALA A 39 -8.49 9.83 -18.69
N GLU A 40 -7.98 11.07 -18.74
CA GLU A 40 -8.26 12.00 -19.83
C GLU A 40 -7.81 11.44 -21.18
N HIS A 41 -6.59 10.91 -21.26
CA HIS A 41 -6.07 10.28 -22.49
C HIS A 41 -6.89 9.06 -22.94
N LEU A 42 -7.43 8.30 -21.99
CA LEU A 42 -8.21 7.10 -22.26
C LEU A 42 -9.71 7.37 -22.39
N GLY A 43 -10.16 8.63 -22.24
CA GLY A 43 -11.56 9.04 -22.32
C GLY A 43 -12.43 8.45 -21.21
N VAL A 44 -11.87 8.17 -20.04
CA VAL A 44 -12.60 7.62 -18.89
C VAL A 44 -12.72 8.65 -17.78
N LYS A 45 -13.78 8.55 -16.97
CA LYS A 45 -13.97 9.40 -15.79
C LYS A 45 -13.55 8.65 -14.53
N LEU A 46 -12.79 9.33 -13.68
CA LEU A 46 -12.41 8.83 -12.35
C LEU A 46 -12.99 9.76 -11.27
N GLU A 47 -13.39 9.17 -10.15
CA GLU A 47 -13.88 9.88 -8.98
C GLU A 47 -12.94 9.62 -7.81
N PHE A 48 -12.56 10.66 -7.07
CA PHE A 48 -11.68 10.54 -5.92
C PHE A 48 -12.25 11.29 -4.73
N THR A 49 -12.16 10.71 -3.55
CA THR A 49 -12.52 11.35 -2.28
C THR A 49 -11.28 11.45 -1.40
N ARG A 50 -10.95 12.66 -0.94
CA ARG A 50 -9.83 12.89 -0.02
C ARG A 50 -10.18 12.35 1.36
N LEU A 51 -9.26 11.61 1.97
CA LEU A 51 -9.36 11.10 3.34
C LEU A 51 -8.67 12.06 4.31
N GLU A 52 -9.00 11.97 5.60
CA GLU A 52 -8.39 12.78 6.66
C GLU A 52 -6.87 12.57 6.75
N SER A 53 -6.38 11.38 6.41
CA SER A 53 -4.95 11.05 6.32
C SER A 53 -4.19 11.80 5.22
N GLY A 54 -4.89 12.51 4.33
CA GLY A 54 -4.32 13.16 3.15
C GLY A 54 -4.19 12.24 1.94
N LEU A 55 -4.45 10.93 2.10
CA LEU A 55 -4.61 9.96 1.01
C LEU A 55 -5.95 10.15 0.29
N TYR A 56 -6.14 9.45 -0.83
CA TYR A 56 -7.35 9.53 -1.62
C TYR A 56 -7.97 8.17 -1.83
N ARG A 57 -9.25 8.02 -1.54
CA ARG A 57 -10.03 6.87 -1.99
C ARG A 57 -10.40 7.08 -3.46
N TRP A 58 -10.08 6.12 -4.30
CA TRP A 58 -10.58 6.09 -5.67
C TRP A 58 -11.96 5.43 -5.68
N VAL A 59 -12.99 6.24 -5.90
CA VAL A 59 -14.38 5.79 -5.88
C VAL A 59 -14.71 5.09 -7.20
N ILE A 60 -15.06 3.80 -7.10
CA ILE A 60 -15.39 2.94 -8.24
C ILE A 60 -16.73 2.26 -7.94
N ARG A 61 -17.74 2.48 -8.78
CA ARG A 61 -19.08 1.88 -8.61
C ARG A 61 -19.28 0.78 -9.65
N GLY A 62 -19.11 -0.47 -9.25
CA GLY A 62 -19.08 -1.62 -10.16
C GLY A 62 -17.67 -1.92 -10.65
N TYR A 63 -17.50 -2.13 -11.96
CA TYR A 63 -16.17 -2.41 -12.53
C TYR A 63 -15.29 -1.16 -12.61
N CYS A 64 -14.00 -1.33 -12.33
CA CYS A 64 -12.96 -0.32 -12.52
C CYS A 64 -12.97 0.21 -13.96
N SER A 65 -12.84 1.54 -14.12
CA SER A 65 -12.81 2.21 -15.43
C SER A 65 -11.70 1.73 -16.37
N PHE A 66 -10.67 1.06 -15.86
CA PHE A 66 -9.61 0.45 -16.67
C PHE A 66 -9.76 -1.05 -16.89
N TYR A 67 -10.82 -1.69 -16.37
CA TYR A 67 -11.14 -3.06 -16.69
C TYR A 67 -11.72 -3.15 -18.11
N ASP A 68 -11.11 -3.98 -18.95
CA ASP A 68 -11.58 -4.26 -20.29
C ASP A 68 -12.35 -5.59 -20.29
N HIS A 69 -13.66 -5.49 -20.51
CA HIS A 69 -14.57 -6.63 -20.57
C HIS A 69 -14.29 -7.57 -21.74
N SER A 70 -13.73 -7.07 -22.85
CA SER A 70 -13.45 -7.85 -24.05
C SER A 70 -12.23 -8.76 -23.85
N THR A 71 -11.15 -8.22 -23.30
CA THR A 71 -9.91 -8.96 -23.01
C THR A 71 -9.90 -9.58 -21.61
N LYS A 72 -10.91 -9.26 -20.79
CA LYS A 72 -11.00 -9.62 -19.36
C LYS A 72 -9.76 -9.24 -18.57
N SER A 73 -9.17 -8.09 -18.88
CA SER A 73 -7.89 -7.66 -18.34
C SER A 73 -7.87 -6.19 -17.94
N CYS A 74 -6.88 -5.79 -17.14
CA CYS A 74 -6.67 -4.39 -16.80
C CYS A 74 -5.85 -3.72 -17.91
N ARG A 75 -6.38 -2.64 -18.49
CA ARG A 75 -5.72 -1.86 -19.55
C ARG A 75 -4.41 -1.23 -19.10
N ILE A 76 -4.28 -0.98 -17.79
CA ILE A 76 -3.10 -0.35 -17.17
C ILE A 76 -2.31 -1.35 -16.31
N HIS A 77 -2.31 -2.65 -16.66
CA HIS A 77 -1.77 -3.69 -15.78
C HIS A 77 -0.30 -3.47 -15.36
N SER A 78 0.52 -2.89 -16.23
CA SER A 78 1.91 -2.53 -15.97
C SER A 78 2.06 -1.24 -15.16
N GLU A 79 1.06 -0.35 -15.21
CA GLU A 79 1.04 0.97 -14.59
C GLU A 79 -0.05 1.02 -13.51
N LYS A 80 -0.22 -0.07 -12.76
CA LYS A 80 -1.21 -0.13 -11.68
C LYS A 80 -0.80 0.77 -10.52
N PRO A 81 -1.78 1.34 -9.77
CA PRO A 81 -1.46 2.05 -8.54
C PRO A 81 -0.88 1.06 -7.54
N ILE A 82 -0.10 1.57 -6.58
CA ILE A 82 0.52 0.81 -5.50
C ILE A 82 -0.50 -0.09 -4.81
N ALA A 83 -1.69 0.42 -4.48
CA ALA A 83 -2.78 -0.37 -3.90
C ALA A 83 -3.20 -1.58 -4.77
N CYS A 84 -3.22 -1.43 -6.10
CA CYS A 84 -3.52 -2.53 -7.03
C CYS A 84 -2.30 -3.40 -7.37
N ARG A 85 -1.07 -2.91 -7.14
CA ARG A 85 0.18 -3.69 -7.25
C ARG A 85 0.36 -4.60 -6.04
N MET A 86 -0.01 -4.16 -4.84
CA MET A 86 0.06 -4.97 -3.61
C MET A 86 -1.08 -5.97 -3.44
N PHE A 87 -2.21 -5.81 -4.15
CA PHE A 87 -3.33 -6.75 -4.01
C PHE A 87 -2.88 -8.19 -4.37
N PRO A 88 -3.09 -9.20 -3.50
CA PRO A 88 -4.14 -9.26 -2.47
C PRO A 88 -3.73 -8.87 -1.05
N LEU A 89 -2.52 -8.35 -0.84
CA LEU A 89 -2.14 -7.77 0.45
C LEU A 89 -2.89 -6.46 0.67
N LEU A 90 -3.41 -6.27 1.88
CA LEU A 90 -4.16 -5.10 2.31
C LEU A 90 -3.52 -4.55 3.59
N LEU A 91 -3.18 -3.26 3.59
CA LEU A 91 -2.64 -2.58 4.75
C LEU A 91 -3.71 -1.71 5.42
N ASP A 92 -4.07 -2.03 6.66
CA ASP A 92 -4.77 -1.11 7.55
C ASP A 92 -3.74 -0.22 8.24
N VAL A 93 -3.59 1.01 7.72
CA VAL A 93 -2.64 2.00 8.23
C VAL A 93 -3.00 2.47 9.65
N SER A 94 -4.30 2.52 9.98
CA SER A 94 -4.77 2.99 11.29
C SER A 94 -4.64 1.90 12.36
N GLY A 95 -5.03 0.67 12.04
CA GLY A 95 -4.94 -0.48 12.92
C GLY A 95 -3.59 -1.19 12.92
N ASN A 96 -2.65 -0.70 12.11
CA ASN A 96 -1.35 -1.31 11.85
C ASN A 96 -1.42 -2.81 11.57
N LYS A 97 -2.24 -3.19 10.58
CA LYS A 97 -2.51 -4.60 10.30
C LYS A 97 -2.33 -4.90 8.81
N LEU A 98 -1.49 -5.89 8.52
CA LEU A 98 -1.42 -6.51 7.21
C LEU A 98 -2.45 -7.65 7.14
N MET A 99 -3.24 -7.66 6.08
CA MET A 99 -4.27 -8.66 5.83
C MET A 99 -4.13 -9.20 4.41
N VAL A 100 -4.67 -10.39 4.17
CA VAL A 100 -4.77 -10.96 2.82
C VAL A 100 -6.23 -10.99 2.41
N SER A 101 -6.56 -10.37 1.28
CA SER A 101 -7.92 -10.28 0.79
C SER A 101 -8.45 -11.64 0.37
N SER A 102 -9.55 -12.07 0.99
CA SER A 102 -10.30 -13.25 0.58
C SER A 102 -11.05 -13.04 -0.73
N GLN A 103 -11.13 -11.83 -1.28
CA GLN A 103 -11.74 -11.57 -2.60
C GLN A 103 -10.92 -12.19 -3.74
N CYS A 104 -9.61 -12.34 -3.56
CA CYS A 104 -8.74 -12.93 -4.56
C CYS A 104 -9.01 -14.43 -4.73
N SER A 105 -9.44 -14.84 -5.92
CA SER A 105 -9.71 -16.24 -6.22
C SER A 105 -8.49 -17.17 -6.03
N TRP A 106 -7.27 -16.67 -6.21
CA TRP A 106 -6.07 -17.48 -5.95
C TRP A 106 -5.91 -17.74 -4.45
N VAL A 107 -6.11 -16.70 -3.62
CA VAL A 107 -6.08 -16.81 -2.15
C VAL A 107 -7.12 -17.80 -1.66
N LYS A 108 -8.35 -17.76 -2.19
CA LYS A 108 -9.40 -18.74 -1.85
C LYS A 108 -8.96 -20.18 -2.16
N LYS A 109 -8.36 -20.40 -3.33
CA LYS A 109 -7.88 -21.71 -3.79
C LYS A 109 -6.67 -22.21 -3.00
N CYS A 110 -5.80 -21.28 -2.57
CA CYS A 110 -4.54 -21.55 -1.89
C CYS A 110 -4.57 -21.21 -0.39
N SER A 111 -5.74 -21.32 0.23
CA SER A 111 -6.00 -20.89 1.60
C SER A 111 -5.04 -21.50 2.62
N GLN A 112 -4.66 -22.77 2.46
CA GLN A 112 -3.70 -23.45 3.35
C GLN A 112 -2.31 -22.78 3.35
N GLY A 113 -1.80 -22.39 2.18
CA GLY A 113 -0.50 -21.69 2.08
C GLY A 113 -0.56 -20.27 2.61
N VAL A 114 -1.73 -19.63 2.55
CA VAL A 114 -1.94 -18.30 3.16
C VAL A 114 -2.08 -18.40 4.67
N MET A 115 -2.73 -19.44 5.20
CA MET A 115 -2.87 -19.68 6.64
C MET A 115 -1.55 -20.06 7.32
N SER A 116 -0.55 -20.55 6.58
CA SER A 116 0.77 -20.86 7.13
C SER A 116 1.69 -19.64 7.27
N ILE A 117 1.28 -18.46 6.79
CA ILE A 117 2.09 -17.24 6.93
C ILE A 117 2.19 -16.89 8.41
N SER A 118 3.43 -16.77 8.89
CA SER A 118 3.74 -16.44 10.27
C SER A 118 4.75 -15.31 10.42
N SER A 119 5.48 -14.97 9.35
CA SER A 119 6.48 -13.90 9.34
C SER A 119 6.45 -13.05 8.06
N SER A 120 7.23 -11.97 8.04
CA SER A 120 7.46 -11.13 6.86
C SER A 120 8.12 -11.89 5.72
N GLU A 121 9.02 -12.83 6.03
CA GLU A 121 9.75 -13.63 5.05
C GLU A 121 8.79 -14.60 4.34
N ASP A 122 7.81 -15.15 5.07
CA ASP A 122 6.73 -15.95 4.48
C ASP A 122 5.90 -15.13 3.50
N VAL A 123 5.55 -13.88 3.86
CA VAL A 123 4.82 -12.97 2.96
C VAL A 123 5.67 -12.66 1.73
N ALA A 124 6.94 -12.30 1.89
CA ALA A 124 7.85 -11.99 0.79
C ALA A 124 8.06 -13.18 -0.16
N SER A 125 8.11 -14.39 0.39
CA SER A 125 8.23 -15.63 -0.38
C SER A 125 6.96 -15.94 -1.17
N LEU A 126 5.80 -15.81 -0.51
CA LEU A 126 4.51 -16.18 -1.10
C LEU A 126 3.97 -15.10 -2.05
N PHE A 127 4.16 -13.82 -1.75
CA PHE A 127 3.63 -12.66 -2.46
C PHE A 127 4.73 -11.66 -2.87
N PRO A 128 5.76 -12.07 -3.64
CA PRO A 128 6.96 -11.26 -3.78
C PRO A 128 6.75 -9.90 -4.44
N GLY A 129 6.02 -9.83 -5.55
CA GLY A 129 5.77 -8.55 -6.23
C GLY A 129 4.80 -7.65 -5.45
N GLU A 130 3.84 -8.26 -4.77
CA GLU A 130 2.89 -7.55 -3.91
C GLU A 130 3.55 -7.04 -2.64
N TYR A 131 4.49 -7.81 -2.08
CA TYR A 131 5.30 -7.43 -0.92
C TYR A 131 6.27 -6.30 -1.27
N GLU A 132 6.87 -6.32 -2.46
CA GLU A 132 7.67 -5.20 -2.97
C GLU A 132 6.84 -3.90 -3.04
N ALA A 133 5.63 -3.96 -3.59
CA ALA A 133 4.72 -2.80 -3.63
C ALA A 133 4.26 -2.36 -2.23
N LEU A 134 4.09 -3.29 -1.29
CA LEU A 134 3.83 -2.97 0.12
C LEU A 134 5.02 -2.23 0.75
N CYS A 135 6.24 -2.73 0.56
CA CYS A 135 7.46 -2.07 1.02
C CYS A 135 7.59 -0.66 0.44
N GLU A 136 7.32 -0.49 -0.86
CA GLU A 136 7.29 0.83 -1.52
C GLU A 136 6.29 1.78 -0.83
N LEU A 137 5.07 1.31 -0.54
CA LEU A 137 4.08 2.11 0.19
C LEU A 137 4.58 2.51 1.58
N LEU A 138 5.12 1.55 2.34
CA LEU A 138 5.62 1.79 3.69
C LEU A 138 6.78 2.79 3.68
N THR A 139 7.70 2.70 2.72
CA THR A 139 8.77 3.68 2.55
C THR A 139 8.23 5.08 2.27
N ILE A 140 7.14 5.21 1.51
CA ILE A 140 6.54 6.53 1.26
C ILE A 140 5.83 7.07 2.50
N LEU A 141 5.06 6.23 3.18
CA LEU A 141 4.29 6.63 4.36
C LEU A 141 5.17 6.95 5.58
N TYR A 142 6.28 6.22 5.74
CA TYR A 142 7.17 6.30 6.90
C TYR A 142 8.60 6.73 6.56
N GLY A 143 8.84 7.19 5.32
CA GLY A 143 10.13 7.71 4.90
C GLY A 143 10.53 8.96 5.68
N VAL A 144 11.85 9.19 5.76
CA VAL A 144 12.44 10.28 6.55
C VAL A 144 11.81 11.63 6.23
N GLU A 145 11.53 11.93 4.96
CA GLU A 145 10.87 13.19 4.56
C GLU A 145 9.43 13.32 5.10
N SER A 146 8.67 12.23 5.12
CA SER A 146 7.31 12.18 5.70
C SER A 146 7.34 12.34 7.21
N ILE A 147 8.36 11.76 7.87
CA ILE A 147 8.61 11.94 9.32
C ILE A 147 9.03 13.38 9.62
N MET A 148 9.94 13.95 8.84
CA MET A 148 10.41 15.33 8.97
C MET A 148 9.28 16.32 8.71
N ALA A 149 8.39 16.07 7.75
CA ALA A 149 7.22 16.91 7.50
C ALA A 149 6.24 16.92 8.69
N VAL A 150 6.08 15.80 9.40
CA VAL A 150 5.32 15.75 10.66
C VAL A 150 6.06 16.52 11.77
N ALA A 151 7.38 16.34 11.89
CA ALA A 151 8.22 17.00 12.89
C ALA A 151 8.25 18.54 12.74
N VAL A 152 8.40 19.01 11.50
CA VAL A 152 8.40 20.43 11.14
C VAL A 152 7.03 21.06 11.42
N LYS A 153 5.94 20.30 11.23
CA LYS A 153 4.58 20.79 11.48
C LYS A 153 4.19 20.78 12.96
N SER A 154 4.76 19.87 13.76
CA SER A 154 4.46 19.74 15.19
C SER A 154 5.28 20.69 16.07
N ASN A 155 6.38 21.26 15.56
CA ASN A 155 7.31 22.16 16.26
C ASN A 155 7.78 21.63 17.64
N ASN A 156 7.63 20.32 17.86
CA ASN A 156 7.87 19.66 19.14
C ASN A 156 8.29 18.21 18.86
N ILE A 157 9.56 17.92 19.15
CA ILE A 157 10.19 16.64 18.90
C ILE A 157 9.64 15.51 19.78
N GLU A 158 9.16 15.81 20.99
CA GLU A 158 8.55 14.83 21.89
C GLU A 158 7.19 14.35 21.36
N VAL A 159 6.39 15.26 20.80
CA VAL A 159 5.12 14.90 20.13
C VAL A 159 5.38 14.06 18.89
N THR A 160 6.45 14.38 18.15
CA THR A 160 6.86 13.61 16.97
C THR A 160 7.29 12.20 17.37
N LEU A 161 8.11 12.07 18.41
CA LEU A 161 8.56 10.79 18.93
C LEU A 161 7.42 9.99 19.58
N SER A 162 6.41 10.63 20.18
CA SER A 162 5.22 9.93 20.69
C SER A 162 4.33 9.45 19.54
N VAL A 163 4.12 10.24 18.48
CA VAL A 163 3.34 9.85 17.30
C VAL A 163 4.06 8.74 16.51
N LEU A 164 5.39 8.79 16.41
CA LEU A 164 6.19 7.72 15.84
C LEU A 164 6.18 6.48 16.75
N GLY A 165 6.28 6.67 18.07
CA GLY A 165 6.24 5.65 19.11
C GLY A 165 4.92 4.87 19.15
N GLU A 166 3.79 5.55 18.97
CA GLU A 166 2.45 4.94 18.86
C GLU A 166 2.27 4.18 17.53
N LYS A 167 2.95 4.61 16.46
CA LYS A 167 2.97 3.93 15.15
C LYS A 167 4.07 2.85 15.02
N CYS A 168 4.85 2.63 16.08
CA CYS A 168 6.17 1.97 16.04
C CYS A 168 6.16 0.44 16.10
N SER A 169 5.01 -0.23 16.11
CA SER A 169 4.98 -1.69 15.90
C SER A 169 5.39 -2.09 14.47
N VAL A 170 5.28 -1.18 13.48
CA VAL A 170 5.81 -1.36 12.11
C VAL A 170 7.33 -1.19 12.04
N ILE A 171 7.89 -0.24 12.80
CA ILE A 171 9.32 0.09 12.70
C ILE A 171 10.20 -1.06 13.22
N ARG A 172 9.68 -1.94 14.08
CA ARG A 172 10.35 -3.20 14.45
C ARG A 172 10.51 -4.19 13.28
N VAL A 173 9.71 -4.07 12.21
CA VAL A 173 9.83 -4.87 10.98
C VAL A 173 10.92 -4.31 10.05
N LEU A 174 11.29 -3.03 10.22
CA LEU A 174 12.39 -2.40 9.50
C LEU A 174 13.68 -2.49 10.34
N GLU A 175 14.25 -3.69 10.42
CA GLU A 175 15.51 -3.88 11.13
C GLU A 175 16.66 -3.01 10.53
N SER A 176 17.11 -2.10 11.39
CA SER A 176 18.51 -1.76 11.72
C SER A 176 19.32 -0.68 11.01
N ASN A 177 18.92 -0.08 9.88
CA ASN A 177 19.73 1.00 9.28
C ASN A 177 19.03 2.37 9.28
N ILE A 178 17.75 2.42 8.87
CA ILE A 178 17.00 3.67 8.75
C ILE A 178 16.83 4.40 10.09
N VAL A 179 16.56 3.66 11.18
CA VAL A 179 16.42 4.24 12.54
C VAL A 179 17.76 4.75 13.07
N LYS A 180 18.86 4.05 12.75
CA LYS A 180 20.21 4.45 13.15
C LYS A 180 20.62 5.74 12.43
N ASP A 181 20.30 5.84 11.15
CA ASP A 181 20.58 7.04 10.34
C ASP A 181 19.73 8.23 10.78
N LEU A 182 18.45 8.01 11.13
CA LEU A 182 17.58 9.03 11.74
C LEU A 182 18.09 9.52 13.09
N TYR A 183 18.56 8.60 13.95
CA TYR A 183 19.13 8.96 15.26
C TYR A 183 20.44 9.75 15.12
N LEU A 184 21.29 9.40 14.15
CA LEU A 184 22.54 10.11 13.87
C LEU A 184 22.31 11.50 13.24
N LEU A 185 21.30 11.64 12.36
CA LEU A 185 20.92 12.94 11.79
C LEU A 185 20.34 13.88 12.86
N LEU A 186 19.50 13.37 13.77
CA LEU A 186 18.94 14.16 14.88
C LEU A 186 20.00 14.57 15.91
N LEU A 187 21.06 13.77 16.11
CA LEU A 187 22.19 14.15 16.97
C LEU A 187 23.14 15.15 16.31
N ALA A 188 23.27 15.14 14.98
CA ALA A 188 24.09 16.09 14.25
C ALA A 188 23.54 17.52 14.33
N ASP A 189 22.21 17.67 14.39
CA ASP A 189 21.53 18.97 14.57
C ASP A 189 21.48 19.44 16.04
N CYS A 190 21.94 18.63 17.00
CA CYS A 190 22.06 19.01 18.42
C CYS A 190 23.47 19.48 18.83
N THR A 191 24.42 19.56 17.89
CA THR A 191 25.80 20.03 18.16
C THR A 191 26.21 21.29 17.40
N SER A 192 25.24 22.04 16.87
CA SER A 192 25.47 23.40 16.37
C SER A 192 24.59 24.37 17.15
N ASP A 193 25.27 25.10 18.04
CA ASP A 193 24.83 26.16 18.99
C ASP A 193 24.26 25.72 20.36
#